data_AF-A0A318TI02-F1
#
_entry.id   AF-A0A318TI02-F1
#
_cell.length_a   1.000
_cell.length_b   1.000
_cell.length_c   1.000
_cell.angle_alpha   90.00
_cell.angle_beta   90.00
_cell.angle_gamma   90.00
#
_symmetry.space_group_name_H-M   'P 1'
#
loop_
_entity.id
_entity.type
_entity.pdbx_description
1 polymer ?
#
loop_
_entity_poly.entity_id
_entity_poly.type
_entity_poly.pdbx_seq_one_letter_code
_entity_poly.pdbx_strand_id
1 'polypeptide(L)'
;MGRAYSTDLRTRVVAAVIDGGLSCHQAAAQFGVGISTAILWVRRFRRTGSVEPDKIGGYKPRKIAGAHEEWLVRRCREADFTLRGLVAELGERGLKVDYRSVWEFVHREKLSHKKRR
;
A
#
# COMPACT_ATOMS: atom_id res chain seq x y z
N MET A 1 -9.05 -10.07 -2.08
CA MET A 1 -8.84 -8.62 -2.33
C MET A 1 -8.99 -8.39 -3.83
N GLY A 2 -9.80 -7.42 -4.25
CA GLY A 2 -10.13 -7.21 -5.67
C GLY A 2 -8.94 -6.72 -6.48
N ARG A 3 -8.70 -7.34 -7.64
CA ARG A 3 -7.68 -6.91 -8.60
C ARG A 3 -8.25 -5.75 -9.43
N ALA A 4 -7.43 -4.76 -9.76
CA ALA A 4 -7.83 -3.75 -10.74
C ALA A 4 -8.11 -4.40 -12.11
N TYR A 5 -9.06 -3.84 -12.85
CA TYR A 5 -9.17 -4.08 -14.29
C TYR A 5 -7.85 -3.72 -14.99
N SER A 6 -7.57 -4.38 -16.11
CA SER A 6 -6.37 -4.14 -16.90
C SER A 6 -6.29 -2.69 -17.37
N THR A 7 -5.08 -2.16 -17.46
CA THR A 7 -4.82 -0.82 -18.01
C THR A 7 -5.35 -0.71 -19.43
N ASP A 8 -5.18 -1.74 -20.28
CA ASP A 8 -5.72 -1.77 -21.64
C ASP A 8 -7.24 -1.48 -21.68
N LEU A 9 -8.02 -2.18 -20.85
CA LEU A 9 -9.47 -1.97 -20.80
C LEU A 9 -9.82 -0.54 -20.37
N ARG A 10 -9.07 0.00 -19.41
CA ARG A 10 -9.25 1.38 -18.92
C ARG A 10 -8.93 2.39 -20.02
N THR A 11 -7.83 2.19 -20.74
CA THR A 11 -7.41 3.01 -21.89
C THR A 11 -8.49 3.03 -22.96
N ARG A 12 -8.99 1.85 -23.36
CA ARG A 12 -10.00 1.75 -24.43
C ARG A 12 -11.32 2.43 -24.06
N VAL A 13 -11.78 2.25 -22.83
CA VAL A 13 -13.01 2.92 -22.34
C VAL A 13 -12.82 4.44 -22.30
N VAL A 14 -11.68 4.92 -21.80
CA VAL A 14 -11.41 6.37 -21.74
C VAL A 14 -11.28 6.97 -23.12
N ALA A 15 -10.52 6.35 -24.03
CA ALA A 15 -10.36 6.81 -25.40
C ALA A 15 -11.70 6.86 -26.16
N ALA A 16 -12.58 5.87 -25.96
CA ALA A 16 -13.90 5.86 -26.57
C ALA A 16 -14.78 7.05 -26.11
N VAL A 17 -14.57 7.56 -24.90
CA VAL A 17 -15.30 8.71 -24.36
C VAL A 17 -14.64 10.05 -24.71
N ILE A 18 -13.31 10.13 -24.62
CA ILE A 18 -12.57 11.38 -24.84
C ILE A 18 -12.38 11.67 -26.33
N ASP A 19 -11.94 10.67 -27.09
CA ASP A 19 -11.62 10.79 -28.51
C ASP A 19 -12.79 10.33 -29.40
N GLY A 20 -13.48 9.27 -28.97
CA GLY A 20 -14.61 8.67 -29.70
C GLY A 20 -15.95 9.36 -29.50
N GLY A 21 -16.05 10.35 -28.60
CA GLY A 21 -17.27 11.13 -28.35
C GLY A 21 -18.43 10.36 -27.71
N LEU A 22 -18.23 9.13 -27.25
CA LEU A 22 -19.27 8.36 -26.58
C LEU A 22 -19.56 8.89 -25.17
N SER A 23 -20.81 8.77 -24.74
CA SER A 23 -21.13 8.94 -23.32
C SER A 23 -20.54 7.80 -22.49
N CYS A 24 -20.30 8.04 -21.19
CA CYS A 24 -19.85 7.00 -20.26
C CYS A 24 -20.81 5.80 -20.21
N HIS A 25 -22.11 6.02 -20.42
CA HIS A 25 -23.12 4.95 -20.50
C HIS A 25 -22.92 4.07 -21.73
N GLN A 26 -22.72 4.67 -22.91
CA GLN A 26 -22.49 3.94 -24.15
C GLN A 26 -21.16 3.17 -24.08
N ALA A 27 -20.09 3.79 -23.58
CA ALA A 27 -18.82 3.11 -23.39
C ALA A 27 -18.94 1.93 -22.40
N ALA A 28 -19.66 2.12 -21.29
CA ALA A 28 -19.92 1.03 -20.33
C ALA A 28 -20.61 -0.17 -20.98
N ALA A 29 -21.66 0.07 -21.78
CA ALA A 29 -22.36 -0.97 -22.52
C ALA A 29 -21.46 -1.66 -23.56
N GLN A 30 -20.68 -0.89 -24.32
CA GLN A 30 -19.79 -1.42 -25.36
C GLN A 30 -18.67 -2.31 -24.81
N PHE A 31 -18.10 -1.96 -23.66
CA PHE A 31 -16.96 -2.65 -23.06
C PHE A 31 -17.35 -3.62 -21.93
N GLY A 32 -18.64 -3.76 -21.62
CA GLY A 32 -19.13 -4.68 -20.59
C GLY A 32 -18.66 -4.31 -19.17
N VAL A 33 -18.49 -3.02 -18.89
CA VAL A 33 -18.11 -2.51 -17.55
C VAL A 33 -19.28 -1.82 -16.88
N GLY A 34 -19.26 -1.74 -15.55
CA GLY A 34 -20.26 -0.95 -14.82
C GLY A 34 -20.20 0.53 -15.22
N ILE A 35 -21.36 1.18 -15.32
CA ILE A 35 -21.47 2.61 -15.69
C ILE A 35 -20.65 3.49 -14.73
N SER A 36 -20.75 3.22 -13.43
CA SER A 36 -19.96 3.92 -12.40
C SER A 36 -18.45 3.76 -12.61
N THR A 37 -18.01 2.57 -13.04
CA THR A 37 -16.60 2.29 -13.36
C THR A 37 -16.11 3.15 -14.52
N ALA A 38 -16.86 3.21 -15.62
CA ALA A 38 -16.52 4.07 -16.76
C ALA A 38 -16.45 5.55 -16.36
N ILE A 39 -17.43 6.04 -15.60
CA ILE A 39 -17.46 7.41 -15.08
C ILE A 39 -16.22 7.70 -14.21
N LEU A 40 -15.86 6.79 -13.31
CA LEU A 40 -14.70 6.95 -12.43
C LEU A 40 -13.39 7.00 -13.22
N TRP A 41 -13.23 6.18 -14.26
CA TRP A 41 -12.03 6.18 -15.10
C TRP A 41 -11.89 7.46 -15.90
N VAL A 42 -12.97 7.91 -16.54
CA VAL A 42 -12.97 9.18 -17.29
C VAL A 42 -12.73 10.37 -16.35
N ARG A 43 -13.36 10.40 -15.17
CA ARG A 43 -13.13 11.45 -14.17
C ARG A 43 -11.68 11.48 -13.70
N ARG A 44 -11.08 10.31 -13.45
CA ARG A 44 -9.67 10.21 -13.09
C ARG A 44 -8.78 10.76 -14.21
N PHE A 45 -9.00 10.30 -15.44
CA PHE A 45 -8.22 10.73 -16.59
C PHE A 45 -8.29 12.25 -16.79
N ARG A 46 -9.48 12.86 -16.68
CA ARG A 46 -9.63 14.33 -16.74
C ARG A 46 -8.90 15.08 -15.63
N ARG A 47 -8.75 14.47 -14.45
CA ARG A 47 -8.09 15.08 -13.29
C ARG A 47 -6.56 14.91 -13.32
N THR A 48 -6.06 13.77 -13.76
CA THR A 48 -4.65 13.40 -13.61
C THR A 48 -3.94 13.05 -14.92
N GLY A 49 -4.66 12.98 -16.04
CA GLY A 49 -4.13 12.53 -17.33
C GLY A 49 -3.77 11.05 -17.40
N SER A 50 -4.10 10.26 -16.37
CA SER A 50 -3.68 8.85 -16.27
C SER A 50 -4.87 7.91 -16.06
N VAL A 51 -4.81 6.78 -16.77
CA VAL A 51 -5.76 5.66 -16.63
C VAL A 51 -5.29 4.61 -15.63
N GLU A 52 -4.04 4.72 -15.17
CA GLU A 52 -3.44 3.77 -14.23
C GLU A 52 -4.25 3.70 -12.94
N PRO A 53 -4.54 2.49 -12.43
CA PRO A 53 -5.22 2.35 -11.16
C PRO A 53 -4.41 2.99 -10.04
N ASP A 54 -5.10 3.46 -9.01
CA ASP A 54 -4.42 3.84 -7.77
C ASP A 54 -3.73 2.61 -7.16
N LYS A 55 -2.72 2.87 -6.33
CA LYS A 55 -2.10 1.85 -5.50
C LYS A 55 -3.20 1.10 -4.74
N ILE A 56 -3.31 -0.21 -4.95
CA ILE A 56 -4.25 -1.05 -4.18
C ILE A 56 -3.52 -1.55 -2.95
N GLY A 57 -3.96 -1.09 -1.78
CA GLY A 57 -3.31 -1.42 -0.50
C GLY A 57 -2.02 -0.64 -0.22
N GLY A 58 -1.42 -0.87 0.95
CA GLY A 58 -0.13 -0.28 1.31
C GLY A 58 -0.12 1.26 1.50
N TYR A 59 -1.27 1.89 1.75
CA TYR A 59 -1.34 3.32 2.07
C TYR A 59 -0.84 3.64 3.46
N LYS A 60 -0.95 2.72 4.42
CA LYS A 60 -0.53 2.98 5.79
C LYS A 60 1.00 2.90 5.88
N PRO A 61 1.72 4.02 6.10
CA PRO A 61 3.15 3.97 6.35
C PRO A 61 3.40 3.18 7.64
N ARG A 62 4.54 2.51 7.69
CA ARG A 62 4.94 1.73 8.88
C ARG A 62 5.24 2.71 10.01
N LYS A 63 4.85 2.33 11.23
CA LYS A 63 5.13 3.15 12.42
C LYS A 63 6.62 3.19 12.76
N ILE A 64 7.33 2.07 12.56
CA ILE A 64 8.77 1.96 12.76
C ILE A 64 9.43 2.21 11.40
N ALA A 65 9.91 3.42 11.18
CA ALA A 65 10.59 3.84 9.95
C ALA A 65 11.63 4.94 10.25
N GLY A 66 12.62 5.08 9.37
CA GLY A 66 13.63 6.14 9.46
C GLY A 66 14.51 6.02 10.72
N ALA A 67 14.70 7.11 11.46
CA ALA A 67 15.59 7.16 12.62
C ALA A 67 15.26 6.13 13.72
N HIS A 68 13.98 5.79 13.90
CA HIS A 68 13.59 4.74 14.86
C HIS A 68 13.98 3.34 14.39
N GLU A 69 13.92 3.09 13.08
CA GLU A 69 14.30 1.83 12.46
C GLU A 69 15.82 1.62 12.53
N GLU A 70 16.62 2.63 12.14
CA GLU A 70 18.08 2.56 12.22
C GLU A 70 18.58 2.31 13.64
N TRP A 71 17.99 3.00 14.61
CA TRP A 71 18.32 2.78 16.02
C TRP A 71 17.92 1.37 16.48
N LEU A 72 16.73 0.90 16.12
CA LEU A 72 16.23 -0.40 16.56
C LEU A 72 17.08 -1.55 15.99
N VAL A 73 17.55 -1.44 14.73
CA VAL A 73 18.49 -2.40 14.15
C VAL A 73 19.79 -2.46 14.94
N ARG A 74 20.39 -1.32 15.26
CA ARG A 74 21.62 -1.25 16.07
C ARG A 74 21.41 -1.84 17.46
N ARG A 75 20.34 -1.42 18.14
CA ARG A 75 19.98 -1.88 19.49
C ARG A 75 19.81 -3.40 19.56
N CYS A 76 19.18 -4.01 18.55
CA CYS A 76 18.99 -5.46 18.47
C CYS A 76 20.29 -6.24 18.20
N ARG A 77 21.32 -5.60 17.62
CA ARG A 77 22.62 -6.23 17.36
C ARG A 77 23.58 -6.11 18.54
N GLU A 78 23.43 -5.06 19.35
CA GLU A 78 24.31 -4.78 20.48
C GLU A 78 24.02 -5.68 21.69
N ALA A 79 22.76 -6.03 21.92
CA ALA A 79 22.38 -6.85 23.08
C ALA A 79 21.11 -7.67 22.82
N ASP A 80 20.99 -8.77 23.56
CA ASP A 80 19.78 -9.59 23.59
C ASP A 80 18.56 -8.73 23.95
N PHE A 81 17.42 -9.09 23.38
CA PHE A 81 16.19 -8.35 23.53
C PHE A 81 14.98 -9.26 23.63
N THR A 82 13.93 -8.74 24.26
CA THR A 82 12.59 -9.30 24.16
C THR A 82 11.73 -8.33 23.37
N LEU A 83 10.75 -8.85 22.62
CA LEU A 83 9.84 -8.02 21.83
C LEU A 83 9.05 -7.03 22.70
N ARG A 84 8.71 -7.41 23.94
CA ARG A 84 8.07 -6.50 24.91
C ARG A 84 9.05 -5.43 25.43
N GLY A 85 10.32 -5.77 25.64
CA GLY A 85 11.36 -4.80 25.98
C GLY A 85 11.52 -3.73 24.90
N LEU A 86 11.60 -4.15 23.63
CA LEU A 86 11.67 -3.22 22.50
C LEU A 86 10.44 -2.31 22.39
N VAL A 87 9.24 -2.79 22.73
CA VAL A 87 8.03 -1.95 22.79
C VAL A 87 8.19 -0.85 23.84
N ALA A 88 8.70 -1.18 25.04
CA ALA A 88 8.92 -0.21 26.10
C ALA A 88 9.98 0.83 25.71
N GLU A 89 11.14 0.37 25.20
CA GLU A 89 12.23 1.26 24.77
C GLU A 89 11.79 2.19 23.63
N LEU A 90 10.97 1.72 22.69
CA LEU A 90 10.39 2.59 21.65
C LEU A 90 9.41 3.61 22.23
N GLY A 91 8.64 3.23 23.25
CA GLY A 91 7.75 4.13 23.99
C GLY A 91 8.49 5.26 24.70
N GLU A 92 9.61 4.95 25.35
CA GLU A 92 10.51 5.94 25.98
C GLU A 92 11.06 6.94 24.96
N ARG A 93 11.29 6.48 23.73
CA ARG A 93 11.75 7.30 22.61
C ARG A 93 10.61 8.03 21.88
N GLY A 94 9.40 8.01 22.43
CA GLY A 94 8.22 8.71 21.91
C GLY A 94 7.43 7.97 20.82
N LEU A 95 7.81 6.74 20.46
CA LEU A 95 7.12 5.94 19.44
C LEU A 95 6.25 4.84 20.07
N LYS A 96 4.94 5.08 20.15
CA LYS A 96 3.96 4.10 20.65
C LYS A 96 3.61 3.06 19.58
N VAL A 97 4.23 1.88 19.69
CA VAL A 97 3.98 0.71 18.85
C VAL A 97 3.46 -0.46 19.67
N ASP A 98 2.67 -1.32 19.04
CA ASP A 98 2.22 -2.56 19.63
C ASP A 98 3.24 -3.69 19.38
N TYR A 99 3.08 -4.80 20.11
CA TYR A 99 3.92 -5.99 20.00
C TYR A 99 4.02 -6.52 18.57
N ARG A 100 2.92 -6.53 17.81
CA ARG A 100 2.91 -7.06 16.44
C ARG A 100 3.71 -6.18 15.50
N SER A 101 3.63 -4.86 15.64
CA SER A 101 4.48 -3.92 14.90
C SER A 101 5.98 -4.20 15.10
N VAL A 102 6.40 -4.48 16.34
CA VAL A 102 7.80 -4.84 16.65
C VAL A 102 8.16 -6.24 16.14
N TRP A 103 7.25 -7.21 16.25
CA TRP A 103 7.44 -8.56 15.71
C TRP A 103 7.61 -8.54 14.18
N GLU A 104 6.75 -7.83 13.46
CA GLU A 104 6.84 -7.65 12.00
C GLU A 104 8.15 -6.99 11.59
N PHE A 105 8.64 -6.03 12.39
CA PHE A 105 9.95 -5.41 12.20
C PHE A 105 11.09 -6.42 12.35
N VAL A 106 11.16 -7.14 13.48
CA VAL A 106 12.26 -8.09 13.77
C VAL A 106 12.31 -9.19 12.71
N HIS A 107 11.16 -9.68 12.25
CA HIS A 107 11.09 -10.69 11.19
C HIS A 107 11.54 -10.15 9.83
N ARG A 108 11.15 -8.92 9.47
CA ARG A 108 11.61 -8.29 8.22
C ARG A 108 13.12 -8.08 8.21
N GLU A 109 13.67 -7.59 9.32
CA GLU A 109 15.12 -7.37 9.47
C GLU A 109 15.92 -8.66 9.66
N LYS A 110 15.26 -9.83 9.67
CA LYS A 110 15.87 -11.14 9.91
C LYS A 110 16.65 -11.21 11.23
N LEU A 111 16.24 -10.41 12.22
CA LEU A 111 16.83 -10.34 13.57
C LEU A 111 16.20 -11.38 14.51
N SER A 112 15.38 -12.29 13.99
CA SER A 112 14.80 -13.37 14.79
C SER A 112 15.86 -14.40 15.15
N HIS A 113 16.07 -14.64 16.44
CA HIS A 113 16.91 -15.74 16.90
C HIS A 113 16.17 -17.06 16.76
N LYS A 114 16.70 -17.96 15.91
CA LYS A 114 16.22 -19.34 15.85
C LYS A 114 16.68 -20.07 17.10
N LYS A 115 15.73 -20.57 17.91
CA LYS A 115 16.04 -21.42 19.06
C LYS A 115 16.71 -22.70 18.56
N ARG A 116 17.98 -22.91 18.91
CA ARG A 116 18.65 -24.20 18.72
C ARG A 116 18.26 -25.08 19.90
N ARG A 117 17.65 -26.23 19.61
CA ARG A 117 17.26 -27.25 20.59
C ARG A 117 18.34 -28.32 20.61
#